data_AF-A0A926YB02-F1
#
_entry.id   AF-A0A926YB02-F1
#
_cell.length_a   1.000
_cell.length_b   1.000
_cell.length_c   1.000
_cell.angle_alpha   90.00
_cell.angle_beta   90.00
_cell.angle_gamma   90.00
#
_symmetry.space_group_name_H-M   'P 1'
#
loop_
_entity.id
_entity.type
_entity.pdbx_description
1 polymer ?
#
loop_
_entity_poly.entity_id
_entity_poly.type
_entity_poly.pdbx_seq_one_letter_code
_entity_poly.pdbx_strand_id
1 'polypeptide(L)'
;MHSFIPNEMAIAHSHPLAKNLELPIPDPRQATPAEIQKIQLRDRIPGIVKRIIPLDALVAWEYWWCVPGRLLLPEDVELLQRDRSRVESILSKLVWLLGGYCFTTDTCWEGEQPIVYDWQQILAVAGTQGFESYLLDIDFFTSAIKADNRQAGVAAGTETPTHIAVEPAHWHIEFFQVQPTAGGFEIKEPKPLCGCQIWMAKPFIKHLQTGETLTRYDLWLSNPHNVTNPPWLN
;
A
#
# COMPACT_ATOMS: atom_id res chain seq x y z
N MET A 1 18.76 20.81 -10.36
CA MET A 1 18.22 19.52 -10.84
C MET A 1 16.72 19.57 -10.66
N HIS A 2 15.94 19.33 -11.72
CA HIS A 2 14.48 19.19 -11.61
C HIS A 2 14.18 17.74 -11.23
N SER A 3 13.62 17.52 -10.04
CA SER A 3 13.16 16.20 -9.60
C SER A 3 11.83 15.84 -10.30
N PHE A 4 11.62 14.56 -10.60
CA PHE A 4 10.39 14.06 -11.23
C PHE A 4 9.16 14.34 -10.35
N ILE A 5 9.31 14.10 -9.05
CA ILE A 5 8.40 14.57 -8.00
C ILE A 5 9.02 15.83 -7.38
N PRO A 6 8.38 17.01 -7.52
CA PRO A 6 8.87 18.24 -6.92
C PRO A 6 9.04 18.11 -5.39
N ASN A 7 10.05 18.76 -4.83
CA ASN A 7 10.39 18.62 -3.41
C ASN A 7 9.25 19.05 -2.49
N GLU A 8 8.48 20.05 -2.90
CA GLU A 8 7.28 20.53 -2.21
C GLU A 8 6.16 19.47 -2.13
N MET A 9 6.16 18.50 -3.05
CA MET A 9 5.23 17.38 -3.02
C MET A 9 5.79 16.18 -2.26
N ALA A 10 7.12 16.08 -2.10
CA ALA A 10 7.75 14.93 -1.46
C ALA A 10 7.49 14.87 0.06
N ILE A 11 7.24 16.01 0.71
CA ILE A 11 7.04 16.10 2.16
C ILE A 11 5.54 16.14 2.47
N ALA A 12 5.09 15.30 3.40
CA ALA A 12 3.69 15.26 3.82
C ALA A 12 3.39 16.41 4.79
N HIS A 13 2.16 16.93 4.72
CA HIS A 13 1.70 17.96 5.66
C HIS A 13 1.86 17.52 7.11
N SER A 14 2.14 18.47 8.01
CA SER A 14 2.25 18.17 9.45
C SER A 14 0.89 17.81 10.07
N HIS A 15 0.91 16.84 10.98
CA HIS A 15 -0.26 16.45 11.76
C HIS A 15 -0.60 17.52 12.82
N PRO A 16 -1.88 17.91 13.01
CA PRO A 16 -2.26 18.85 14.07
C PRO A 16 -1.87 18.39 15.48
N LEU A 17 -1.86 17.07 15.68
CA LEU A 17 -1.46 16.38 16.91
C LEU A 17 -0.06 15.76 16.81
N ALA A 18 0.87 16.34 16.05
CA ALA A 18 2.19 15.75 15.82
C ALA A 18 2.94 15.39 17.12
N LYS A 19 2.82 16.22 18.17
CA LYS A 19 3.40 15.97 19.49
C LYS A 19 2.84 14.73 20.22
N ASN A 20 1.68 14.24 19.80
CA ASN A 20 1.03 13.07 20.40
C ASN A 20 1.41 11.77 19.67
N LEU A 21 2.03 11.84 18.49
CA LEU A 21 2.46 10.66 17.73
C LEU A 21 3.53 9.83 18.45
N GLU A 22 4.22 10.39 19.44
CA GLU A 22 5.25 9.65 20.19
C GLU A 22 4.71 9.10 21.52
N LEU A 23 3.43 9.36 21.84
CA LEU A 23 2.83 8.87 23.06
C LEU A 23 2.65 7.34 22.99
N PRO A 24 2.94 6.63 24.09
CA PRO A 24 2.91 5.17 24.09
C PRO A 24 1.49 4.66 23.91
N ILE A 25 1.31 3.70 23.00
CA ILE A 25 0.12 2.87 22.91
C ILE A 25 0.53 1.41 23.15
N PRO A 26 -0.22 0.64 23.96
CA PRO A 26 0.05 -0.79 24.15
C PRO A 26 0.13 -1.56 22.82
N ASP A 27 0.97 -2.60 22.82
CA ASP A 27 1.06 -3.57 21.73
C ASP A 27 -0.30 -4.28 21.56
N PRO A 28 -0.84 -4.36 20.33
CA PRO A 28 -2.08 -5.11 20.04
C PRO A 28 -2.07 -6.57 20.49
N ARG A 29 -0.90 -7.18 20.70
CA ARG A 29 -0.74 -8.54 21.26
C ARG A 29 -0.94 -8.60 22.77
N GLN A 30 -0.90 -7.46 23.46
CA GLN A 30 -0.91 -7.35 24.92
C GLN A 30 -2.13 -6.61 25.48
N ALA A 31 -2.89 -5.91 24.63
CA ALA A 31 -4.08 -5.16 25.01
C ALA A 31 -5.24 -5.41 24.05
N THR A 32 -6.46 -5.33 24.57
CA THR A 32 -7.67 -5.43 23.75
C THR A 32 -7.84 -4.18 22.86
N PRO A 33 -8.54 -4.29 21.72
CA PRO A 33 -8.86 -3.13 20.89
C PRO A 33 -9.56 -2.01 21.67
N ALA A 34 -10.48 -2.35 22.57
CA ALA A 34 -11.20 -1.37 23.38
C ALA A 34 -10.27 -0.60 24.35
N GLU A 35 -9.27 -1.26 24.94
CA GLU A 35 -8.28 -0.60 25.80
C GLU A 35 -7.38 0.35 25.01
N ILE A 36 -6.93 -0.09 23.84
CA ILE A 36 -6.15 0.73 22.90
C ILE A 36 -6.95 1.98 22.52
N GLN A 37 -8.20 1.81 22.10
CA GLN A 37 -9.09 2.91 21.72
C GLN A 37 -9.31 3.88 22.87
N LYS A 38 -9.52 3.38 24.09
CA LYS A 38 -9.70 4.22 25.28
C LYS A 38 -8.46 5.09 25.55
N ILE A 39 -7.26 4.54 25.37
CA ILE A 39 -6.00 5.29 25.53
C ILE A 39 -5.85 6.31 24.39
N GLN A 40 -6.07 5.91 23.14
CA GLN A 40 -6.03 6.81 21.99
C GLN A 40 -6.95 8.02 22.16
N LEU A 41 -8.18 7.79 22.64
CA LEU A 41 -9.16 8.86 22.86
C LEU A 41 -8.78 9.77 24.03
N ARG A 42 -8.36 9.20 25.17
CA ARG A 42 -7.96 9.95 26.36
C ARG A 42 -6.77 10.87 26.07
N ASP A 43 -5.73 10.32 25.43
CA ASP A 43 -4.46 11.01 25.22
C ASP A 43 -4.40 11.68 23.83
N ARG A 44 -5.46 11.53 23.04
CA ARG A 44 -5.60 12.09 21.68
C ARG A 44 -4.45 11.65 20.79
N ILE A 45 -4.16 10.34 20.78
CA ILE A 45 -3.07 9.73 20.01
C ILE A 45 -3.58 9.39 18.61
N PRO A 46 -2.99 9.93 17.54
CA PRO A 46 -3.41 9.64 16.16
C PRO A 46 -3.38 8.15 15.83
N GLY A 47 -4.32 7.70 15.02
CA GLY A 47 -4.35 6.36 14.43
C GLY A 47 -3.54 6.23 13.15
N ILE A 48 -2.79 7.28 12.78
CA ILE A 48 -2.01 7.37 11.57
C ILE A 48 -0.53 7.61 11.87
N VAL A 49 0.32 7.18 10.95
CA VAL A 49 1.77 7.45 10.99
C VAL A 49 2.25 7.85 9.60
N LYS A 50 3.31 8.64 9.55
CA LYS A 50 3.95 8.97 8.29
C LYS A 50 4.77 7.77 7.79
N ARG A 51 4.53 7.32 6.56
CA ARG A 51 5.36 6.36 5.84
C ARG A 51 6.25 7.07 4.83
N ILE A 52 7.43 6.50 4.61
CA ILE A 52 8.42 6.95 3.62
C ILE A 52 8.40 5.95 2.47
N ILE A 53 7.93 6.39 1.31
CA ILE A 53 7.79 5.58 0.10
C ILE A 53 8.93 5.89 -0.86
N PRO A 54 9.79 4.90 -1.17
CA PRO A 54 10.86 5.09 -2.14
C PRO A 54 10.32 5.42 -3.53
N LEU A 55 11.03 6.31 -4.23
CA LEU A 55 10.96 6.50 -5.68
C LEU A 55 12.12 5.75 -6.35
N ASP A 56 13.31 5.91 -5.78
CA ASP A 56 14.55 5.20 -6.13
C ASP A 56 15.42 5.03 -4.88
N ALA A 57 16.72 4.73 -5.07
CA ALA A 57 17.67 4.50 -3.97
C ALA A 57 18.01 5.76 -3.13
N LEU A 58 17.75 6.96 -3.65
CA LEU A 58 18.12 8.25 -3.05
C LEU A 58 16.92 9.17 -2.82
N VAL A 59 15.82 8.95 -3.53
CA VAL A 59 14.63 9.79 -3.50
C VAL A 59 13.45 8.99 -2.93
N ALA A 60 12.74 9.61 -1.99
CA ALA A 60 11.52 9.08 -1.41
C ALA A 60 10.52 10.23 -1.18
N TRP A 61 9.27 9.87 -0.92
CA TRP A 61 8.21 10.80 -0.57
C TRP A 61 7.41 10.28 0.62
N GLU A 62 6.75 11.19 1.31
CA GLU A 62 6.03 10.91 2.55
C GLU A 62 4.52 10.84 2.30
N TYR A 63 3.84 9.94 3.00
CA TYR A 63 2.37 9.92 3.08
C TYR A 63 1.90 9.48 4.46
N TRP A 64 0.65 9.82 4.80
CA TRP A 64 0.03 9.39 6.05
C TRP A 64 -0.67 8.04 5.85
N TRP A 65 -0.28 7.06 6.65
CA TRP A 65 -0.79 5.69 6.63
C TRP A 65 -1.68 5.42 7.85
N CYS A 66 -2.82 4.80 7.63
CA CYS A 66 -3.70 4.31 8.69
C CYS A 66 -3.15 3.03 9.30
N VAL A 67 -2.78 3.08 10.58
CA VAL A 67 -2.23 1.91 11.27
C VAL A 67 -3.36 0.91 11.54
N PRO A 68 -3.26 -0.34 11.06
CA PRO A 68 -4.29 -1.36 11.29
C PRO A 68 -4.58 -1.55 12.77
N GLY A 69 -5.87 -1.70 13.10
CA GLY A 69 -6.34 -1.88 14.47
C GLY A 69 -6.31 -0.61 15.35
N ARG A 70 -5.96 0.56 14.79
CA ARG A 70 -6.10 1.85 15.46
C ARG A 70 -7.39 2.53 15.06
N LEU A 71 -7.97 3.27 16.01
CA LEU A 71 -9.04 4.22 15.73
C LEU A 71 -8.44 5.47 15.07
N LEU A 72 -9.09 5.99 14.03
CA LEU A 72 -8.76 7.26 13.42
C LEU A 72 -9.52 8.39 14.11
N LEU A 73 -8.80 9.42 14.54
CA LEU A 73 -9.39 10.64 15.08
C LEU A 73 -9.96 11.50 13.93
N PRO A 74 -10.89 12.43 14.22
CA PRO A 74 -11.37 13.37 13.20
C PRO A 74 -10.25 14.15 12.51
N GLU A 75 -9.21 14.53 13.26
CA GLU A 75 -8.04 15.23 12.72
C GLU A 75 -7.23 14.36 11.74
N ASP A 76 -7.21 13.04 11.95
CA ASP A 76 -6.51 12.10 11.08
C ASP A 76 -7.22 12.05 9.72
N VAL A 77 -8.55 11.91 9.74
CA VAL A 77 -9.37 11.84 8.51
C VAL A 77 -9.33 13.15 7.74
N GLU A 78 -9.44 14.29 8.44
CA GLU A 78 -9.34 15.62 7.81
C GLU A 78 -7.98 15.81 7.13
N LEU A 79 -6.89 15.40 7.79
CA LEU A 79 -5.55 15.47 7.22
C LEU A 79 -5.42 14.61 5.97
N LEU A 80 -5.89 13.35 6.02
CA LEU A 80 -5.84 12.44 4.87
C LEU A 80 -6.64 12.97 3.68
N GLN A 81 -7.82 13.54 3.93
CA GLN A 81 -8.66 14.15 2.89
C GLN A 81 -7.99 15.38 2.27
N ARG A 82 -7.38 16.24 3.10
CA ARG A 82 -6.67 17.44 2.63
C ARG A 82 -5.41 17.10 1.84
N ASP A 83 -4.67 16.07 2.26
CA ASP A 83 -3.42 15.64 1.65
C ASP A 83 -3.62 14.78 0.39
N ARG A 84 -4.84 14.28 0.18
CA ARG A 84 -5.20 13.40 -0.94
C ARG A 84 -4.79 13.96 -2.30
N SER A 85 -5.03 15.25 -2.57
CA SER A 85 -4.69 15.86 -3.87
C SER A 85 -3.20 15.84 -4.17
N ARG A 86 -2.34 16.01 -3.15
CA ARG A 86 -0.88 15.89 -3.27
C ARG A 86 -0.49 14.47 -3.62
N VAL A 87 -1.04 13.49 -2.88
CA VAL A 87 -0.77 12.05 -3.09
C VAL A 87 -1.22 11.62 -4.49
N GLU A 88 -2.45 11.95 -4.89
CA GLU A 88 -2.97 11.65 -6.23
C GLU A 88 -2.13 12.30 -7.33
N SER A 89 -1.58 13.50 -7.10
CA SER A 89 -0.71 14.15 -8.08
C SER A 89 0.64 13.41 -8.25
N ILE A 90 1.17 12.81 -7.19
CA ILE A 90 2.35 11.93 -7.25
C ILE A 90 2.00 10.65 -8.00
N LEU A 91 0.91 9.98 -7.63
CA LEU A 91 0.45 8.75 -8.27
C LEU A 91 0.14 8.95 -9.76
N SER A 92 -0.46 10.09 -10.12
CA SER A 92 -0.73 10.46 -11.51
C SER A 92 0.55 10.57 -12.34
N LYS A 93 1.62 11.17 -11.80
CA LYS A 93 2.93 11.18 -12.46
C LYS A 93 3.50 9.77 -12.63
N LEU A 94 3.43 8.94 -11.58
CA LEU A 94 3.95 7.57 -11.63
C LEU A 94 3.19 6.70 -12.65
N VAL A 95 1.86 6.78 -12.65
CA VAL A 95 1.00 6.07 -13.60
C VAL A 95 1.21 6.56 -15.03
N TRP A 96 1.36 7.87 -15.23
CA TRP A 96 1.68 8.39 -16.55
C TRP A 96 3.02 7.86 -17.08
N LEU A 97 4.03 7.70 -16.21
CA LEU A 97 5.36 7.24 -16.60
C LEU A 97 5.44 5.72 -16.81
N LEU A 98 4.90 4.93 -15.88
CA LEU A 98 5.11 3.48 -15.81
C LEU A 98 3.86 2.67 -16.14
N GLY A 99 2.71 3.32 -16.17
CA GLY A 99 1.42 2.66 -16.23
C GLY A 99 0.97 2.11 -14.87
N GLY A 100 -0.34 1.98 -14.72
CA GLY A 100 -1.01 1.37 -13.59
C GLY A 100 -1.79 0.13 -14.04
N TYR A 101 -1.67 -0.93 -13.27
CA TYR A 101 -2.44 -2.16 -13.42
C TYR A 101 -3.54 -2.19 -12.37
N CYS A 102 -4.79 -1.96 -12.79
CA CYS A 102 -5.95 -2.03 -11.91
C CYS A 102 -6.27 -3.47 -11.53
N PHE A 103 -6.62 -3.69 -10.27
CA PHE A 103 -7.12 -4.97 -9.80
C PHE A 103 -8.38 -4.80 -8.95
N THR A 104 -9.27 -5.79 -9.05
CA THR A 104 -10.50 -5.96 -8.29
C THR A 104 -10.65 -7.43 -7.91
N THR A 105 -11.75 -7.80 -7.25
CA THR A 105 -12.07 -9.20 -6.92
C THR A 105 -12.13 -10.12 -8.14
N ASP A 106 -12.43 -9.60 -9.33
CA ASP A 106 -12.64 -10.38 -10.54
C ASP A 106 -11.40 -10.40 -11.47
N THR A 107 -10.29 -9.84 -11.02
CA THR A 107 -9.09 -9.69 -11.84
C THR A 107 -8.41 -11.03 -12.13
N CYS A 108 -8.16 -11.29 -13.42
CA CYS A 108 -7.25 -12.35 -13.84
C CYS A 108 -5.81 -11.83 -13.70
N TRP A 109 -4.96 -12.56 -12.97
CA TRP A 109 -3.57 -12.15 -12.70
C TRP A 109 -2.54 -12.74 -13.67
N GLU A 110 -3.00 -13.59 -14.59
CA GLU A 110 -2.17 -14.28 -15.57
C GLU A 110 -2.13 -13.53 -16.90
N GLY A 111 -0.97 -13.56 -17.56
CA GLY A 111 -0.80 -13.03 -18.91
C GLY A 111 -0.62 -11.52 -18.96
N GLU A 112 -0.63 -10.98 -20.18
CA GLU A 112 -0.52 -9.54 -20.40
C GLU A 112 -1.83 -8.86 -20.02
N GLN A 113 -1.75 -7.98 -19.03
CA GLN A 113 -2.89 -7.26 -18.50
C GLN A 113 -2.96 -5.84 -19.09
N PRO A 114 -4.16 -5.25 -19.22
CA PRO A 114 -4.29 -3.89 -19.72
C PRO A 114 -3.62 -2.91 -18.75
N ILE A 115 -2.78 -2.04 -19.31
CA ILE A 115 -2.07 -1.00 -18.57
C ILE A 115 -2.78 0.33 -18.83
N VAL A 116 -3.03 1.07 -17.76
CA VAL A 116 -3.65 2.40 -17.78
C VAL A 116 -2.59 3.46 -17.54
N TYR A 117 -2.55 4.52 -18.33
CA TYR A 117 -1.56 5.61 -18.21
C TYR A 117 -2.16 6.93 -17.71
N ASP A 118 -3.40 6.88 -17.22
CA ASP A 118 -4.13 8.01 -16.68
C ASP A 118 -4.74 7.66 -15.32
N TRP A 119 -4.35 8.41 -14.29
CA TRP A 119 -4.88 8.21 -12.94
C TRP A 119 -6.40 8.36 -12.86
N GLN A 120 -7.01 9.23 -13.68
CA GLN A 120 -8.46 9.40 -13.68
C GLN A 120 -9.20 8.14 -14.15
N GLN A 121 -8.58 7.33 -15.01
CA GLN A 121 -9.15 6.04 -15.41
C GLN A 121 -9.08 5.02 -14.26
N ILE A 122 -8.03 5.05 -13.43
CA ILE A 122 -7.94 4.23 -12.21
C ILE A 122 -9.03 4.64 -11.22
N LEU A 123 -9.23 5.95 -11.02
CA LEU A 123 -10.32 6.46 -10.18
C LEU A 123 -11.70 6.08 -10.72
N ALA A 124 -11.90 6.09 -12.03
CA ALA A 124 -13.14 5.63 -12.65
C ALA A 124 -13.39 4.14 -12.35
N VAL A 125 -12.37 3.28 -12.41
CA VAL A 125 -12.48 1.88 -12.02
C VAL A 125 -12.89 1.77 -10.54
N ALA A 126 -12.22 2.47 -9.63
CA ALA A 126 -12.59 2.49 -8.21
C ALA A 126 -14.04 2.97 -7.98
N GLY A 127 -14.47 3.99 -8.72
CA GLY A 127 -15.84 4.50 -8.70
C GLY A 127 -16.88 3.44 -9.06
N THR A 128 -16.62 2.60 -10.08
CA THR A 128 -17.51 1.49 -10.43
C THR A 128 -17.59 0.40 -9.37
N GLN A 129 -16.59 0.33 -8.48
CA GLN A 129 -16.56 -0.57 -7.31
C GLN A 129 -17.18 0.07 -6.05
N GLY A 130 -17.80 1.25 -6.15
CA GLY A 130 -18.48 1.93 -5.04
C GLY A 130 -17.59 2.83 -4.17
N PHE A 131 -16.37 3.14 -4.61
CA PHE A 131 -15.45 4.05 -3.92
C PHE A 131 -15.67 5.52 -4.31
N GLU A 132 -16.88 6.06 -4.09
CA GLU A 132 -17.18 7.49 -4.32
C GLU A 132 -16.44 8.41 -3.34
N SER A 133 -16.30 7.94 -2.09
CA SER A 133 -15.42 8.52 -1.08
C SER A 133 -14.43 7.45 -0.65
N TYR A 134 -13.14 7.79 -0.69
CA TYR A 134 -12.06 6.85 -0.44
C TYR A 134 -10.85 7.52 0.20
N LEU A 135 -10.04 6.67 0.82
CA LEU A 135 -8.67 6.91 1.26
C LEU A 135 -7.76 5.89 0.57
N LEU A 136 -6.46 6.14 0.61
CA LEU A 136 -5.45 5.34 -0.09
C LEU A 136 -4.51 4.68 0.92
N ASP A 137 -4.29 3.38 0.74
CA ASP A 137 -3.14 2.69 1.34
C ASP A 137 -2.10 2.42 0.26
N ILE A 138 -0.83 2.62 0.57
CA ILE A 138 0.26 2.62 -0.39
C ILE A 138 1.45 1.87 0.21
N ASP A 139 1.72 0.69 -0.34
CA ASP A 139 2.89 -0.11 -0.01
C ASP A 139 3.90 -0.04 -1.15
N PHE A 140 5.19 0.00 -0.79
CA PHE A 140 6.27 -0.22 -1.73
C PHE A 140 6.89 -1.59 -1.50
N PHE A 141 6.94 -2.39 -2.56
CA PHE A 141 7.49 -3.73 -2.56
C PHE A 141 8.84 -3.72 -3.28
N THR A 142 9.89 -4.21 -2.61
CA THR A 142 11.24 -4.30 -3.20
C THR A 142 11.34 -5.50 -4.13
N SER A 143 12.27 -5.47 -5.09
CA SER A 143 12.46 -6.62 -5.99
C SER A 143 12.81 -7.91 -5.24
N ALA A 144 12.24 -9.03 -5.67
CA ALA A 144 12.49 -10.35 -5.10
C ALA A 144 12.60 -11.43 -6.19
N ILE A 145 13.44 -12.43 -5.91
CA ILE A 145 13.60 -13.63 -6.75
C ILE A 145 13.49 -14.83 -5.81
N LYS A 146 12.52 -15.71 -6.05
CA LYS A 146 12.26 -16.89 -5.20
C LYS A 146 11.85 -18.10 -6.05
N ALA A 147 12.03 -19.29 -5.49
CA ALA A 147 11.42 -20.49 -6.04
C ALA A 147 9.90 -20.34 -6.09
N ASP A 148 9.28 -20.71 -7.22
CA ASP A 148 7.83 -20.74 -7.33
C ASP A 148 7.30 -22.10 -6.90
N ASN A 149 6.76 -22.17 -5.69
CA ASN A 149 6.23 -23.39 -5.11
C ASN A 149 4.70 -23.52 -5.28
N ARG A 150 4.04 -22.62 -6.04
CA ARG A 150 2.57 -22.65 -6.21
C ARG A 150 2.06 -23.90 -6.90
N GLN A 151 2.91 -24.59 -7.66
CA GLN A 151 2.60 -25.87 -8.30
C GLN A 151 3.00 -27.09 -7.46
N ALA A 152 3.66 -26.90 -6.31
CA ALA A 152 4.10 -28.01 -5.46
C ALA A 152 2.94 -28.51 -4.59
N GLY A 153 2.08 -29.33 -5.17
CA GLY A 153 1.05 -30.10 -4.46
C GLY A 153 1.61 -31.23 -3.58
N VAL A 154 2.91 -31.28 -3.29
CA VAL A 154 3.54 -32.42 -2.63
C VAL A 154 4.59 -31.94 -1.63
N ALA A 155 4.41 -32.40 -0.39
CA ALA A 155 5.33 -32.41 0.75
C ALA A 155 6.57 -31.49 0.67
N ALA A 156 6.56 -30.44 1.50
CA ALA A 156 7.72 -29.62 1.78
C ALA A 156 8.93 -30.49 2.14
N GLY A 157 9.93 -30.49 1.26
CA GLY A 157 11.27 -30.98 1.54
C GLY A 157 11.70 -32.16 0.67
N THR A 158 12.09 -31.87 -0.58
CA THR A 158 13.28 -32.46 -1.27
C THR A 158 13.33 -32.17 -2.77
N GLU A 159 12.25 -31.71 -3.41
CA GLU A 159 12.28 -31.44 -4.85
C GLU A 159 12.97 -30.12 -5.20
N THR A 160 13.95 -30.19 -6.12
CA THR A 160 14.51 -29.02 -6.79
C THR A 160 13.39 -28.23 -7.47
N PRO A 161 13.31 -26.90 -7.25
CA PRO A 161 12.25 -26.10 -7.85
C PRO A 161 12.32 -26.21 -9.38
N THR A 162 11.16 -26.37 -10.02
CA THR A 162 11.06 -26.40 -11.49
C THR A 162 10.93 -24.98 -12.06
N HIS A 163 10.52 -24.01 -11.24
CA HIS A 163 10.26 -22.64 -11.63
C HIS A 163 10.88 -21.63 -10.65
N ILE A 164 11.29 -20.47 -11.19
CA ILE A 164 11.68 -19.29 -10.43
C ILE A 164 10.70 -18.17 -10.74
N ALA A 165 10.20 -17.50 -9.71
CA ALA A 165 9.42 -16.28 -9.83
C ALA A 165 10.34 -15.07 -9.58
N VAL A 166 10.16 -14.05 -10.43
CA VAL A 166 10.85 -12.77 -10.36
C VAL A 166 9.81 -11.67 -10.22
N GLU A 167 9.84 -10.99 -9.09
CA GLU A 167 8.98 -9.86 -8.77
C GLU A 167 9.81 -8.58 -8.78
N PRO A 168 9.64 -7.70 -9.78
CA PRO A 168 10.24 -6.38 -9.78
C PRO A 168 9.69 -5.50 -8.67
N ALA A 169 10.41 -4.42 -8.37
CA ALA A 169 9.90 -3.44 -7.43
C ALA A 169 8.62 -2.79 -7.98
N HIS A 170 7.66 -2.54 -7.10
CA HIS A 170 6.38 -1.97 -7.47
C HIS A 170 5.73 -1.23 -6.30
N TRP A 171 4.86 -0.29 -6.62
CA TRP A 171 3.94 0.30 -5.66
C TRP A 171 2.61 -0.44 -5.74
N HIS A 172 2.03 -0.75 -4.59
CA HIS A 172 0.71 -1.33 -4.45
C HIS A 172 -0.19 -0.30 -3.78
N ILE A 173 -1.24 0.11 -4.46
CA ILE A 173 -2.17 1.14 -4.00
C ILE A 173 -3.54 0.50 -3.83
N GLU A 174 -4.12 0.61 -2.64
CA GLU A 174 -5.48 0.12 -2.37
C GLU A 174 -6.42 1.24 -1.96
N PHE A 175 -7.64 1.16 -2.45
CA PHE A 175 -8.73 2.04 -2.04
C PHE A 175 -9.42 1.46 -0.82
N PHE A 176 -9.73 2.30 0.17
CA PHE A 176 -10.55 1.92 1.31
C PHE A 176 -11.48 3.04 1.74
N GLN A 177 -12.51 2.69 2.52
CA GLN A 177 -13.45 3.64 3.10
C GLN A 177 -13.36 3.58 4.62
N VAL A 178 -13.77 4.66 5.29
CA VAL A 178 -13.90 4.72 6.74
C VAL A 178 -15.36 4.95 7.12
N GLN A 179 -15.74 4.47 8.30
CA GLN A 179 -17.07 4.65 8.87
C GLN A 179 -16.99 5.33 10.24
N PRO A 180 -17.95 6.21 10.58
CA PRO A 180 -17.97 6.87 11.88
C PRO A 180 -18.30 5.89 13.01
N THR A 181 -17.71 6.12 14.18
CA THR A 181 -17.96 5.39 15.43
C THR A 181 -18.21 6.37 16.58
N ALA A 182 -18.50 5.88 17.78
CA ALA A 182 -18.76 6.73 18.95
C ALA A 182 -17.56 7.61 19.35
N GLY A 183 -16.33 7.25 18.95
CA GLY A 183 -15.10 7.96 19.32
C GLY A 183 -14.32 8.56 18.15
N GLY A 184 -14.63 8.21 16.91
CA GLY A 184 -13.84 8.61 15.75
C GLY A 184 -14.27 7.87 14.49
N PHE A 185 -13.31 7.29 13.77
CA PHE A 185 -13.54 6.56 12.53
C PHE A 185 -12.76 5.25 12.52
N GLU A 186 -13.34 4.22 11.90
CA GLU A 186 -12.68 2.93 11.67
C GLU A 186 -12.69 2.62 10.17
N ILE A 187 -11.74 1.81 9.73
CA ILE A 187 -11.75 1.27 8.37
C ILE A 187 -12.99 0.39 8.22
N LYS A 188 -13.74 0.59 7.12
CA LYS A 188 -14.93 -0.19 6.82
C LYS A 188 -14.50 -1.60 6.37
N GLU A 189 -14.88 -2.60 7.17
CA GLU A 189 -14.62 -4.02 6.89
C GLU A 189 -15.90 -4.77 6.47
N PRO A 190 -15.81 -5.80 5.61
CA PRO A 190 -14.60 -6.23 4.89
C PRO A 190 -14.19 -5.21 3.83
N LYS A 191 -12.89 -4.91 3.70
CA LYS A 191 -12.36 -4.06 2.62
C LYS A 191 -12.55 -4.74 1.26
N PRO A 192 -13.36 -4.19 0.34
CA PRO A 192 -13.44 -4.72 -1.02
C PRO A 192 -12.07 -4.61 -1.69
N LEU A 193 -11.63 -5.68 -2.35
CA LEU A 193 -10.37 -5.65 -3.10
C LEU A 193 -10.53 -4.70 -4.29
N CYS A 194 -9.87 -3.56 -4.24
CA CYS A 194 -9.82 -2.60 -5.33
C CYS A 194 -8.55 -1.77 -5.21
N GLY A 195 -7.77 -1.71 -6.27
CA GLY A 195 -6.50 -1.01 -6.25
C GLY A 195 -5.79 -0.95 -7.59
N CYS A 196 -4.56 -0.50 -7.53
CA CYS A 196 -3.65 -0.43 -8.67
C CYS A 196 -2.24 -0.82 -8.25
N GLN A 197 -1.53 -1.57 -9.09
CA GLN A 197 -0.09 -1.75 -8.98
C GLN A 197 0.65 -0.97 -10.06
N ILE A 198 1.75 -0.32 -9.68
CA ILE A 198 2.64 0.41 -10.59
C ILE A 198 3.97 -0.34 -10.60
N TRP A 199 4.26 -1.07 -11.67
CA TRP A 199 5.42 -1.95 -11.75
C TRP A 199 6.62 -1.28 -12.44
N MET A 200 7.82 -1.42 -11.88
CA MET A 200 9.04 -0.92 -12.54
C MET A 200 9.49 -1.81 -13.72
N ALA A 201 9.06 -3.08 -13.74
CA ALA A 201 9.28 -4.02 -14.83
C ALA A 201 8.21 -5.12 -14.81
N LYS A 202 8.15 -5.95 -15.85
CA LYS A 202 7.18 -7.05 -15.92
C LYS A 202 7.54 -8.18 -14.95
N PRO A 203 6.65 -8.56 -14.02
CA PRO A 203 6.83 -9.74 -13.17
C PRO A 203 6.61 -11.03 -13.97
N PHE A 204 7.42 -12.06 -13.70
CA PHE A 204 7.33 -13.31 -14.44
C PHE A 204 7.74 -14.54 -13.61
N ILE A 205 7.23 -15.69 -14.05
CA ILE A 205 7.67 -17.02 -13.65
C ILE A 205 8.46 -17.59 -14.82
N LYS A 206 9.60 -18.25 -14.54
CA LYS A 206 10.42 -18.90 -15.55
C LYS A 206 10.63 -20.37 -15.22
N HIS A 207 10.31 -21.24 -16.16
CA HIS A 207 10.63 -22.66 -16.07
C HIS A 207 12.13 -22.87 -16.25
N LEU A 208 12.79 -23.55 -15.30
CA LEU A 208 14.25 -23.64 -15.26
C LEU A 208 14.84 -24.52 -16.36
N GLN A 209 14.15 -25.58 -16.77
CA GLN A 209 14.62 -26.49 -17.83
C GLN A 209 14.29 -26.00 -19.24
N THR A 210 13.03 -25.62 -19.52
CA THR A 210 12.60 -25.20 -20.86
C THR A 210 12.92 -23.73 -21.16
N GLY A 211 13.10 -22.90 -20.13
CA GLY A 211 13.30 -21.46 -20.27
C GLY A 211 12.04 -20.67 -20.56
N GLU A 212 10.88 -21.32 -20.67
CA GLU A 212 9.59 -20.69 -20.90
C GLU A 212 9.23 -19.72 -19.78
N THR A 213 8.56 -18.62 -20.14
CA THR A 213 8.19 -17.55 -19.21
C THR A 213 6.70 -17.28 -19.23
N LEU A 214 6.12 -17.06 -18.06
CA LEU A 214 4.73 -16.63 -17.87
C LEU A 214 4.70 -15.34 -17.04
N THR A 215 4.09 -14.29 -17.59
CA THR A 215 3.84 -13.04 -16.85
C THR A 215 2.75 -13.25 -15.81
N ARG A 216 2.99 -12.81 -14.56
CA ARG A 216 2.03 -12.88 -13.44
C ARG A 216 2.19 -11.73 -12.47
N TYR A 217 1.09 -11.07 -12.10
CA TYR A 217 1.09 -9.83 -11.31
C TYR A 217 0.75 -10.00 -9.83
N ASP A 218 0.55 -11.24 -9.37
CA ASP A 218 0.21 -11.62 -7.99
C ASP A 218 1.25 -12.60 -7.42
N LEU A 219 2.53 -12.36 -7.69
CA LEU A 219 3.58 -13.25 -7.21
C LEU A 219 3.71 -13.21 -5.68
N TRP A 220 3.48 -12.04 -5.07
CA TRP A 220 3.57 -11.80 -3.62
C TRP A 220 4.85 -12.36 -2.99
N LEU A 221 5.98 -12.21 -3.68
CA LEU A 221 7.27 -12.74 -3.24
C LEU A 221 7.91 -11.84 -2.21
N SER A 222 7.82 -10.52 -2.40
CA SER A 222 8.42 -9.55 -1.49
C SER A 222 7.42 -9.12 -0.42
N ASN A 223 7.95 -8.52 0.64
CA ASN A 223 7.15 -7.92 1.70
C ASN A 223 7.19 -6.40 1.54
N PRO A 224 6.15 -5.68 2.01
CA PRO A 224 6.17 -4.22 2.04
C PRO A 224 7.41 -3.67 2.76
N HIS A 225 8.08 -2.71 2.13
CA HIS A 225 9.17 -1.96 2.73
C HIS A 225 8.61 -0.91 3.70
N ASN A 226 8.40 -1.35 4.95
CA ASN A 226 7.78 -0.53 5.99
C ASN A 226 8.80 0.39 6.66
N VAL A 227 8.91 1.63 6.17
CA VAL A 227 9.65 2.71 6.84
C VAL A 227 8.68 3.78 7.32
N THR A 228 8.64 4.04 8.63
CA THR A 228 7.72 4.98 9.27
C THR A 228 8.43 6.03 10.13
N ASN A 229 7.78 7.18 10.35
CA ASN A 229 8.24 8.25 11.22
C ASN A 229 7.08 8.78 12.11
N PRO A 230 7.17 8.68 13.46
CA PRO A 230 8.22 8.00 14.22
C PRO A 230 8.19 6.48 13.97
N PRO A 231 9.28 5.73 14.23
CA PRO A 231 9.24 4.27 14.16
C PRO A 231 8.47 3.71 15.35
N TRP A 232 7.25 3.22 15.14
CA TRP A 232 6.41 2.65 16.22
C TRP A 232 6.74 1.19 16.54
N LEU A 233 7.60 0.56 15.73
CA LEU A 233 7.94 -0.85 15.80
C LEU A 233 9.45 -1.01 15.58
N ASN A 234 10.21 -0.90 16.67
CA ASN A 234 11.51 -1.55 16.81
C ASN A 234 11.36 -2.74 17.76
#